data_AF-A0A955IYX2-F1
#
_entry.id   AF-A0A955IYX2-F1
#
_cell.length_a   1.000
_cell.length_b   1.000
_cell.length_c   1.000
_cell.angle_alpha   90.00
_cell.angle_beta   90.00
_cell.angle_gamma   90.00
#
_symmetry.space_group_name_H-M   'P 1'
#
loop_
_entity.id
_entity.type
_entity.pdbx_description
1 polymer ?
#
loop_
_entity_poly.entity_id
_entity_poly.type
_entity_poly.pdbx_seq_one_letter_code
_entity_poly.pdbx_strand_id
1 'polypeptide(L)'
;MRCTKKAGLTLVAAAGGAVLLGAAGGVEPANKFSWGENIGWMNWADDDSGMGVMVMPDHMSGLIWCENVGHLNAGNGSGPYANTNGTNFGINIAGDGTLSGYAWGENIGWVNFSTSSLGADRARLDTGAGRLRGYAWGENVGWINLNDATHFVGINPACAGNANGDNIVNVDDLNIVLSQWATSVTPCTGGDINGTGFVDVDDLNEVLSNWNNACP
;
A
#
# COMPACT_ATOMS: atom_id res chain seq x y z
N MET A 1 5.43 -7.70 4.97
CA MET A 1 4.12 -7.78 5.67
C MET A 1 4.17 -8.99 6.58
N ARG A 2 3.81 -8.92 7.88
CA ARG A 2 3.94 -10.13 8.73
C ARG A 2 3.35 -11.37 8.05
N CYS A 3 4.23 -12.31 7.73
CA CYS A 3 4.04 -13.71 8.04
C CYS A 3 3.27 -13.80 9.37
N THR A 4 2.01 -14.23 9.36
CA THR A 4 1.26 -14.41 10.61
C THR A 4 1.36 -15.86 11.08
N LYS A 5 2.09 -16.10 12.18
CA LYS A 5 1.76 -17.19 13.11
C LYS A 5 1.64 -16.65 14.53
N LYS A 6 0.46 -16.86 15.12
CA LYS A 6 0.14 -16.60 16.52
C LYS A 6 0.63 -17.78 17.39
N ALA A 7 1.33 -17.49 18.48
CA ALA A 7 1.53 -18.44 19.58
C ALA A 7 0.24 -18.58 20.39
N GLY A 8 -0.12 -19.81 20.77
CA GLY A 8 -1.42 -20.16 21.32
C GLY A 8 -1.68 -19.67 22.74
N LEU A 9 -2.88 -19.13 22.96
CA LEU A 9 -3.58 -19.13 24.24
C LEU A 9 -5.09 -19.15 23.97
N THR A 10 -5.77 -20.19 24.46
CA THR A 10 -7.19 -20.45 24.22
C THR A 10 -8.07 -19.42 24.93
N LEU A 11 -8.77 -18.58 24.17
CA LEU A 11 -9.93 -17.82 24.64
C LEU A 11 -11.02 -17.89 23.56
N VAL A 12 -12.20 -18.41 23.94
CA VAL A 12 -13.37 -18.49 23.07
C VAL A 12 -13.92 -17.07 22.88
N ALA A 13 -13.85 -16.52 21.67
CA ALA A 13 -14.49 -15.25 21.31
C ALA A 13 -15.02 -15.30 19.87
N ALA A 14 -16.19 -14.69 19.68
CA ALA A 14 -17.09 -14.82 18.54
C ALA A 14 -16.44 -14.56 17.17
N ALA A 15 -16.88 -15.35 16.17
CA ALA A 15 -16.49 -15.22 14.77
C ALA A 15 -17.08 -13.94 14.14
N GLY A 16 -16.40 -12.82 14.33
CA GLY A 16 -16.39 -11.72 13.36
C GLY A 16 -15.20 -11.95 12.44
N GLY A 17 -15.44 -12.20 11.15
CA GLY A 17 -14.39 -12.43 10.18
C GLY A 17 -13.49 -11.21 10.05
N ALA A 18 -12.34 -11.25 10.72
CA ALA A 18 -11.24 -10.36 10.40
C ALA A 18 -10.65 -10.84 9.07
N VAL A 19 -10.90 -10.08 8.01
CA VAL A 19 -10.16 -10.23 6.76
C VAL A 19 -8.71 -9.85 7.08
N LEU A 20 -7.80 -10.82 6.97
CA LEU A 20 -6.38 -10.53 7.03
C LEU A 20 -6.03 -9.67 5.81
N LEU A 21 -5.57 -8.44 6.05
CA LEU A 21 -4.97 -7.60 5.02
C LEU A 21 -3.68 -8.30 4.55
N GLY A 22 -3.62 -8.66 3.26
CA GLY A 22 -2.53 -9.40 2.58
C GLY A 22 -1.41 -8.50 2.07
N ALA A 23 -0.24 -9.09 1.72
CA ALA A 23 1.14 -8.53 1.63
C ALA A 23 1.32 -7.11 1.02
N ALA A 24 2.43 -6.43 1.38
CA ALA A 24 2.60 -5.00 1.06
C ALA A 24 2.75 -4.82 -0.46
N GLY A 25 1.74 -4.23 -1.10
CA GLY A 25 1.59 -4.20 -2.55
C GLY A 25 1.93 -2.85 -3.14
N GLY A 26 2.41 -2.84 -4.38
CA GLY A 26 2.57 -1.63 -5.17
C GLY A 26 1.26 -1.22 -5.85
N VAL A 27 1.23 0.01 -6.36
CA VAL A 27 0.16 0.45 -7.27
C VAL A 27 0.34 -0.21 -8.63
N GLU A 28 -0.76 -0.73 -9.19
CA GLU A 28 -0.77 -1.40 -10.49
C GLU A 28 -0.36 -0.43 -11.61
N PRO A 29 0.67 -0.72 -12.43
CA PRO A 29 1.13 0.20 -13.48
C PRO A 29 0.08 0.55 -14.54
N ALA A 30 -0.87 -0.37 -14.80
CA ALA A 30 -1.96 -0.16 -15.76
C ALA A 30 -3.08 0.73 -15.18
N ASN A 31 -3.35 0.62 -13.87
CA ASN A 31 -4.39 1.35 -13.17
C ASN A 31 -3.76 2.13 -12.00
N LYS A 32 -3.15 3.27 -12.31
CA LYS A 32 -2.38 4.08 -11.35
C LYS A 32 -2.91 5.48 -11.11
N PHE A 33 -4.00 5.84 -11.78
CA PHE A 33 -4.46 7.21 -11.83
C PHE A 33 -5.70 7.45 -10.98
N SER A 34 -5.71 8.60 -10.32
CA SER A 34 -6.92 9.24 -9.80
C SER A 34 -6.95 10.70 -10.29
N TRP A 35 -8.03 11.43 -10.02
CA TRP A 35 -8.18 12.79 -10.52
C TRP A 35 -8.94 13.71 -9.54
N GLY A 36 -8.67 15.01 -9.60
CA GLY A 36 -9.50 16.04 -8.98
C GLY A 36 -9.44 17.37 -9.75
N GLU A 37 -10.52 18.15 -9.66
CA GLU A 37 -10.74 19.34 -10.51
C GLU A 37 -9.60 20.37 -10.40
N ASN A 38 -9.12 20.63 -9.18
CA ASN A 38 -8.09 21.64 -8.94
C ASN A 38 -6.68 21.04 -8.69
N ILE A 39 -6.52 19.71 -8.80
CA ILE A 39 -5.23 19.01 -8.61
C ILE A 39 -4.74 18.33 -9.90
N GLY A 40 -5.64 18.09 -10.86
CA GLY A 40 -5.34 17.39 -12.11
C GLY A 40 -5.26 15.87 -11.93
N TRP A 41 -4.56 15.21 -12.86
CA TRP A 41 -4.28 13.78 -12.74
C TRP A 41 -3.24 13.50 -11.65
N MET A 42 -3.44 12.41 -10.93
CA MET A 42 -2.52 11.94 -9.90
C MET A 42 -2.04 10.53 -10.25
N ASN A 43 -0.74 10.37 -10.46
CA ASN A 43 -0.09 9.07 -10.62
C ASN A 43 0.35 8.57 -9.24
N TRP A 44 -0.22 7.45 -8.81
CA TRP A 44 0.10 6.81 -7.53
C TRP A 44 1.21 5.76 -7.64
N ALA A 45 1.53 5.30 -8.86
CA ALA A 45 2.67 4.43 -9.09
C ALA A 45 3.96 5.26 -9.22
N ASP A 46 5.09 4.56 -9.18
CA ASP A 46 6.39 5.18 -9.38
C ASP A 46 6.50 5.90 -10.74
N ASP A 47 7.18 7.04 -10.74
CA ASP A 47 7.43 7.91 -11.90
C ASP A 47 8.91 7.87 -12.33
N ASP A 48 9.54 6.68 -12.21
CA ASP A 48 10.98 6.40 -12.36
C ASP A 48 11.85 6.93 -11.20
N SER A 49 11.25 7.47 -10.13
CA SER A 49 11.96 7.98 -8.95
C SER A 49 12.24 6.93 -7.87
N GLY A 50 11.65 5.74 -7.98
CA GLY A 50 11.67 4.70 -6.95
C GLY A 50 10.79 5.01 -5.74
N MET A 51 9.92 6.04 -5.81
CA MET A 51 9.22 6.59 -4.64
C MET A 51 7.70 6.46 -4.69
N GLY A 52 7.13 5.72 -5.65
CA GLY A 52 5.69 5.51 -5.77
C GLY A 52 5.02 4.95 -4.50
N VAL A 53 3.69 4.99 -4.47
CA VAL A 53 2.94 4.55 -3.28
C VAL A 53 3.09 3.06 -3.06
N MET A 54 3.48 2.71 -1.84
CA MET A 54 3.46 1.37 -1.31
C MET A 54 2.28 1.22 -0.36
N VAL A 55 1.46 0.19 -0.58
CA VAL A 55 0.28 -0.13 0.23
C VAL A 55 0.65 -1.25 1.20
N MET A 56 0.93 -0.88 2.45
CA MET A 56 1.16 -1.79 3.57
C MET A 56 -0.20 -2.29 4.11
N PRO A 57 -0.26 -3.26 5.05
CA PRO A 57 -1.56 -3.75 5.53
C PRO A 57 -2.37 -2.65 6.22
N ASP A 58 -1.68 -1.81 6.99
CA ASP A 58 -2.27 -0.85 7.91
C ASP A 58 -1.98 0.61 7.56
N HIS A 59 -1.22 0.87 6.50
CA HIS A 59 -0.89 2.23 6.05
C HIS A 59 -0.37 2.27 4.61
N MET A 60 -0.14 3.48 4.10
CA MET A 60 0.55 3.71 2.83
C MET A 60 1.76 4.61 3.05
N SER A 61 2.80 4.42 2.24
CA SER A 61 3.99 5.27 2.22
C SER A 61 4.35 5.63 0.78
N GLY A 62 5.25 6.61 0.61
CA GLY A 62 5.74 7.02 -0.71
C GLY A 62 5.11 8.34 -1.17
N LEU A 63 5.28 8.63 -2.45
CA LEU A 63 4.87 9.86 -3.11
C LEU A 63 3.85 9.56 -4.21
N ILE A 64 2.91 10.49 -4.34
CA ILE A 64 1.94 10.54 -5.43
C ILE A 64 2.35 11.75 -6.27
N TRP A 65 2.61 11.55 -7.55
CA TRP A 65 2.83 12.66 -8.46
C TRP A 65 1.48 13.25 -8.87
N CYS A 66 1.33 14.56 -8.77
CA CYS A 66 0.12 15.29 -9.11
C CYS A 66 0.42 16.36 -10.16
N GLU A 67 -0.30 16.35 -11.27
CA GLU A 67 -0.04 17.18 -12.45
C GLU A 67 0.08 18.67 -12.16
N ASN A 68 -0.82 19.23 -11.32
CA ASN A 68 -0.88 20.67 -11.09
C ASN A 68 -0.17 21.14 -9.81
N VAL A 69 0.26 20.22 -8.94
CA VAL A 69 0.77 20.57 -7.60
C VAL A 69 2.06 19.85 -7.20
N GLY A 70 2.63 19.02 -8.07
CA GLY A 70 3.85 18.26 -7.76
C GLY A 70 3.55 17.07 -6.84
N HIS A 71 4.41 16.79 -5.87
CA HIS A 71 4.30 15.58 -5.07
C HIS A 71 3.42 15.74 -3.83
N LEU A 72 2.65 14.69 -3.56
CA LEU A 72 1.91 14.50 -2.33
C LEU A 72 2.51 13.30 -1.58
N ASN A 73 2.98 13.51 -0.36
CA ASN A 73 3.56 12.49 0.50
C ASN A 73 2.46 11.73 1.23
N ALA A 74 2.34 10.43 0.95
CA ALA A 74 1.33 9.54 1.51
C ALA A 74 1.62 9.09 2.95
N GLY A 75 2.84 9.34 3.45
CA GLY A 75 3.17 9.11 4.85
C GLY A 75 4.65 9.30 5.16
N ASN A 76 4.93 9.91 6.32
CA ASN A 76 6.30 10.21 6.73
C ASN A 76 6.82 9.23 7.81
N GLY A 77 7.91 8.55 7.48
CA GLY A 77 8.49 7.53 8.35
C GLY A 77 7.69 6.22 8.38
N SER A 78 7.89 5.43 9.43
CA SER A 78 7.25 4.12 9.59
C SER A 78 5.83 4.28 10.12
N GLY A 79 4.83 3.92 9.32
CA GLY A 79 3.45 3.86 9.75
C GLY A 79 3.15 2.63 10.63
N PRO A 80 1.89 2.48 11.08
CA PRO A 80 0.79 3.41 10.88
C PRO A 80 1.00 4.73 11.64
N TYR A 81 0.39 5.79 11.13
CA TYR A 81 0.67 7.17 11.54
C TYR A 81 -0.27 7.62 12.66
N ALA A 82 0.27 8.24 13.70
CA ALA A 82 -0.49 8.81 14.78
C ALA A 82 -1.40 9.96 14.31
N ASN A 83 -0.99 10.69 13.25
CA ASN A 83 -1.74 11.80 12.67
C ASN A 83 -2.14 12.87 13.71
N THR A 84 -1.29 13.10 14.71
CA THR A 84 -1.54 14.06 15.82
C THR A 84 -0.95 15.44 15.56
N ASN A 85 0.04 15.55 14.67
CA ASN A 85 0.68 16.80 14.28
C ASN A 85 1.35 16.67 12.90
N GLY A 86 1.88 17.77 12.37
CA GLY A 86 2.54 17.79 11.06
C GLY A 86 3.88 17.05 10.97
N THR A 87 4.34 16.41 12.04
CA THR A 87 5.63 15.67 12.07
C THR A 87 5.44 14.14 12.00
N ASN A 88 4.23 13.64 12.19
CA ASN A 88 3.87 12.24 11.98
C ASN A 88 2.47 12.17 11.35
N PHE A 89 2.45 12.02 10.03
CA PHE A 89 1.27 12.03 9.19
C PHE A 89 1.37 10.94 8.13
N GLY A 90 0.22 10.49 7.67
CA GLY A 90 0.10 9.61 6.52
C GLY A 90 -1.25 8.94 6.44
N ILE A 91 -1.45 8.18 5.37
CA ILE A 91 -2.68 7.46 5.08
C ILE A 91 -2.63 6.11 5.81
N ASN A 92 -3.56 5.90 6.74
CA ASN A 92 -3.74 4.64 7.45
C ASN A 92 -4.87 3.83 6.83
N ILE A 93 -4.79 2.50 6.94
CA ILE A 93 -5.77 1.53 6.45
C ILE A 93 -6.30 0.74 7.64
N ALA A 94 -7.62 0.79 7.85
CA ALA A 94 -8.28 -0.02 8.86
C ALA A 94 -8.49 -1.47 8.37
N GLY A 95 -8.80 -2.39 9.29
CA GLY A 95 -9.04 -3.80 8.98
C GLY A 95 -10.18 -4.06 7.97
N ASP A 96 -11.09 -3.10 7.80
CA ASP A 96 -12.20 -3.15 6.83
C ASP A 96 -11.86 -2.40 5.52
N GLY A 97 -10.61 -1.97 5.36
CA GLY A 97 -10.13 -1.17 4.22
C GLY A 97 -10.42 0.33 4.32
N THR A 98 -11.14 0.81 5.35
CA THR A 98 -11.41 2.25 5.49
C THR A 98 -10.12 3.05 5.64
N LEU A 99 -9.94 4.11 4.85
CA LEU A 99 -8.78 4.98 4.96
C LEU A 99 -8.99 6.05 6.04
N SER A 100 -7.89 6.50 6.63
CA SER A 100 -7.85 7.62 7.58
C SER A 100 -6.50 8.34 7.51
N GLY A 101 -6.38 9.45 8.23
CA GLY A 101 -5.17 10.26 8.25
C GLY A 101 -5.08 11.25 7.10
N TYR A 102 -3.85 11.69 6.82
CA TYR A 102 -3.58 12.81 5.91
C TYR A 102 -2.36 12.56 5.05
N ALA A 103 -2.41 13.04 3.81
CA ALA A 103 -1.23 13.21 2.96
C ALA A 103 -0.89 14.70 2.86
N TRP A 104 0.37 15.02 2.55
CA TRP A 104 0.85 16.41 2.53
C TRP A 104 1.71 16.71 1.31
N GLY A 105 1.54 17.88 0.71
CA GLY A 105 2.40 18.36 -0.38
C GLY A 105 2.66 19.86 -0.26
N GLU A 106 3.86 20.30 -0.63
CA GLU A 106 4.31 21.69 -0.47
C GLU A 106 3.41 22.70 -1.18
N ASN A 107 2.89 22.36 -2.36
CA ASN A 107 2.08 23.27 -3.18
C ASN A 107 0.56 23.10 -2.98
N ILE A 108 0.13 22.11 -2.20
CA ILE A 108 -1.29 21.74 -2.03
C ILE A 108 -1.75 21.78 -0.57
N GLY A 109 -0.84 21.68 0.40
CA GLY A 109 -1.19 21.54 1.81
C GLY A 109 -1.70 20.13 2.13
N TRP A 110 -2.65 20.05 3.07
CA TRP A 110 -3.16 18.78 3.59
C TRP A 110 -4.29 18.20 2.73
N VAL A 111 -4.22 16.89 2.49
CA VAL A 111 -5.29 16.08 1.91
C VAL A 111 -5.77 15.07 2.95
N ASN A 112 -7.04 15.16 3.32
CA ASN A 112 -7.68 14.34 4.32
C ASN A 112 -8.34 13.10 3.71
N PHE A 113 -7.96 11.92 4.22
CA PHE A 113 -8.53 10.62 3.84
C PHE A 113 -9.55 10.09 4.86
N SER A 114 -9.72 10.77 5.99
CA SER A 114 -10.68 10.43 7.05
C SER A 114 -12.11 10.86 6.68
N THR A 115 -12.66 10.27 5.63
CA THR A 115 -13.98 10.64 5.05
C THR A 115 -15.09 9.66 5.42
N SER A 116 -14.99 9.02 6.59
CA SER A 116 -15.94 8.00 7.07
C SER A 116 -17.39 8.51 7.17
N SER A 117 -17.59 9.82 7.37
CA SER A 117 -18.92 10.45 7.37
C SER A 117 -19.66 10.38 6.03
N LEU A 118 -18.96 10.09 4.92
CA LEU A 118 -19.55 9.91 3.59
C LEU A 118 -20.16 8.51 3.36
N GLY A 119 -20.08 7.60 4.33
CA GLY A 119 -20.67 6.27 4.22
C GLY A 119 -20.03 5.44 3.11
N ALA A 120 -20.79 5.11 2.06
CA ALA A 120 -20.30 4.31 0.92
C ALA A 120 -19.30 5.07 0.04
N ASP A 121 -19.29 6.40 0.10
CA ASP A 121 -18.40 7.27 -0.66
C ASP A 121 -17.11 7.63 0.11
N ARG A 122 -16.91 7.06 1.30
CA ARG A 122 -15.66 7.22 2.05
C ARG A 122 -14.46 6.66 1.30
N ALA A 123 -13.32 7.30 1.48
CA ALA A 123 -12.03 6.81 1.04
C ALA A 123 -11.77 5.43 1.67
N ARG A 124 -11.53 4.42 0.83
CA ARG A 124 -11.26 3.05 1.27
C ARG A 124 -10.43 2.29 0.25
N LEU A 125 -9.70 1.30 0.71
CA LEU A 125 -9.23 0.18 -0.08
C LEU A 125 -10.35 -0.87 -0.18
N ASP A 126 -10.82 -1.15 -1.39
CA ASP A 126 -11.68 -2.29 -1.67
C ASP A 126 -10.80 -3.50 -2.00
N THR A 127 -10.59 -4.35 -1.00
CA THR A 127 -9.74 -5.55 -1.12
C THR A 127 -10.37 -6.61 -2.02
N GLY A 128 -11.69 -6.62 -2.20
CA GLY A 128 -12.36 -7.55 -3.11
C GLY A 128 -12.18 -7.17 -4.58
N ALA A 129 -12.09 -5.87 -4.86
CA ALA A 129 -11.86 -5.33 -6.20
C ALA A 129 -10.40 -4.94 -6.48
N GLY A 130 -9.50 -5.03 -5.49
CA GLY A 130 -8.09 -4.67 -5.63
C GLY A 130 -7.87 -3.20 -5.99
N ARG A 131 -8.65 -2.26 -5.44
CA ARG A 131 -8.52 -0.83 -5.80
C ARG A 131 -8.93 0.13 -4.70
N LEU A 132 -8.46 1.36 -4.80
CA LEU A 132 -8.99 2.48 -4.02
C LEU A 132 -10.39 2.88 -4.51
N ARG A 133 -11.17 3.42 -3.58
CA ARG A 133 -12.53 3.93 -3.80
C ARG A 133 -12.82 5.12 -2.90
N GLY A 134 -13.93 5.80 -3.22
CA GLY A 134 -14.46 6.94 -2.50
C GLY A 134 -13.77 8.26 -2.85
N TYR A 135 -13.81 9.20 -1.90
CA TYR A 135 -13.30 10.55 -2.07
C TYR A 135 -12.42 10.98 -0.90
N ALA A 136 -11.36 11.71 -1.22
CA ALA A 136 -10.51 12.43 -0.28
C ALA A 136 -10.74 13.95 -0.42
N TRP A 137 -10.38 14.73 0.59
CA TRP A 137 -10.61 16.18 0.61
C TRP A 137 -9.29 16.93 0.80
N GLY A 138 -8.90 17.72 -0.19
CA GLY A 138 -7.80 18.68 -0.06
C GLY A 138 -8.32 20.07 0.28
N GLU A 139 -7.78 20.72 1.30
CA GLU A 139 -8.25 22.05 1.73
C GLU A 139 -8.13 23.12 0.63
N ASN A 140 -7.12 23.00 -0.23
CA ASN A 140 -6.84 23.96 -1.31
C ASN A 140 -7.31 23.50 -2.69
N VAL A 141 -7.73 22.24 -2.84
CA VAL A 141 -8.10 21.65 -4.15
C VAL A 141 -9.51 21.05 -4.18
N GLY A 142 -10.17 20.92 -3.03
CA GLY A 142 -11.50 20.33 -2.92
C GLY A 142 -11.50 18.80 -2.98
N TRP A 143 -12.58 18.23 -3.52
CA TRP A 143 -12.77 16.78 -3.59
C TRP A 143 -11.85 16.14 -4.63
N ILE A 144 -11.23 15.03 -4.23
CA ILE A 144 -10.39 14.16 -5.04
C ILE A 144 -11.14 12.84 -5.25
N ASN A 145 -11.26 12.39 -6.49
CA ASN A 145 -12.00 11.19 -6.88
C ASN A 145 -11.07 9.96 -6.96
N LEU A 146 -11.32 8.96 -6.12
CA LEU A 146 -10.66 7.64 -6.15
C LEU A 146 -11.57 6.53 -6.72
N ASN A 147 -12.83 6.86 -7.03
CA ASN A 147 -13.88 5.90 -7.37
C ASN A 147 -14.29 5.91 -8.85
N ASP A 148 -13.48 6.49 -9.73
CA ASP A 148 -13.80 6.49 -11.16
C ASP A 148 -13.79 5.06 -11.73
N ALA A 149 -14.71 4.77 -12.66
CA ALA A 149 -14.88 3.41 -13.17
C ALA A 149 -13.76 2.97 -14.11
N THR A 150 -13.10 3.93 -14.78
CA THR A 150 -12.12 3.66 -15.84
C THR A 150 -10.71 4.09 -15.48
N HIS A 151 -10.55 5.18 -14.71
CA HIS A 151 -9.25 5.68 -14.27
C HIS A 151 -9.17 5.58 -12.74
N PHE A 152 -8.65 4.47 -12.25
CA PHE A 152 -8.58 4.21 -10.83
C PHE A 152 -7.19 3.79 -10.39
N VAL A 153 -6.99 3.84 -9.08
CA VAL A 153 -5.78 3.33 -8.42
C VAL A 153 -6.04 1.87 -8.06
N GLY A 154 -5.61 0.98 -8.95
CA GLY A 154 -5.51 -0.45 -8.72
C GLY A 154 -4.33 -0.73 -7.81
N ILE A 155 -4.52 -1.64 -6.88
CA ILE A 155 -3.48 -2.14 -6.00
C ILE A 155 -3.20 -3.54 -6.49
N ASN A 156 -1.97 -3.79 -6.95
CA ASN A 156 -1.55 -5.18 -7.15
C ASN A 156 -1.49 -5.76 -5.73
N PRO A 157 -2.35 -6.73 -5.37
CA PRO A 157 -2.14 -7.44 -4.12
C PRO A 157 -0.71 -7.97 -4.16
N ALA A 158 0.09 -7.73 -3.12
CA ALA A 158 1.47 -8.16 -3.16
C ALA A 158 1.56 -9.61 -3.61
N CYS A 159 2.24 -9.80 -4.73
CA CYS A 159 2.66 -11.09 -5.18
C CYS A 159 3.56 -11.68 -4.11
N ALA A 160 3.00 -12.51 -3.22
CA ALA A 160 3.79 -13.37 -2.36
C ALA A 160 4.84 -14.07 -3.24
N GLY A 161 6.12 -13.91 -2.93
CA GLY A 161 7.22 -14.45 -3.75
C GLY A 161 7.80 -13.53 -4.84
N ASN A 162 7.24 -12.36 -5.13
CA ASN A 162 7.80 -11.40 -6.11
C ASN A 162 8.74 -10.42 -5.40
N ALA A 163 10.02 -10.78 -5.35
CA ALA A 163 11.05 -10.00 -4.68
C ALA A 163 11.58 -8.85 -5.54
N ASN A 164 11.48 -8.92 -6.88
CA ASN A 164 12.01 -7.88 -7.78
C ASN A 164 10.96 -6.82 -8.20
N GLY A 165 9.67 -7.06 -7.94
CA GLY A 165 8.58 -6.16 -8.25
C GLY A 165 8.10 -6.19 -9.71
N ASP A 166 8.45 -7.21 -10.49
CA ASP A 166 8.14 -7.29 -11.94
C ASP A 166 6.77 -7.92 -12.28
N ASN A 167 6.00 -8.27 -11.25
CA ASN A 167 4.67 -8.89 -11.27
C ASN A 167 4.64 -10.35 -11.74
N ILE A 168 5.78 -11.04 -11.78
CA ILE A 168 5.87 -12.47 -12.10
C ILE A 168 6.83 -13.16 -11.13
N VAL A 169 6.32 -14.09 -10.33
CA VAL A 169 7.17 -14.90 -9.44
C VAL A 169 7.96 -15.92 -10.24
N ASN A 170 9.28 -15.73 -10.35
CA ASN A 170 10.15 -16.58 -11.16
C ASN A 170 11.58 -16.72 -10.58
N VAL A 171 12.52 -17.13 -11.42
CA VAL A 171 13.92 -17.36 -11.02
C VAL A 171 14.63 -16.09 -10.55
N ASP A 172 14.21 -14.93 -11.03
CA ASP A 172 14.80 -13.65 -10.65
C ASP A 172 14.49 -13.33 -9.18
N ASP A 173 13.28 -13.64 -8.71
CA ASP A 173 12.91 -13.48 -7.29
C ASP A 173 13.67 -14.43 -6.39
N LEU A 174 13.79 -15.69 -6.83
CA LEU A 174 14.58 -16.70 -6.14
C LEU A 174 16.04 -16.25 -6.01
N ASN A 175 16.61 -15.71 -7.08
CA ASN A 175 17.98 -15.22 -7.07
C ASN A 175 18.17 -14.07 -6.07
N ILE A 176 17.17 -13.20 -5.88
CA ILE A 176 17.23 -12.14 -4.88
C ILE A 176 17.26 -12.73 -3.46
N VAL A 177 16.36 -13.65 -3.12
CA VAL A 177 16.35 -14.34 -1.81
C VAL A 177 17.69 -15.05 -1.55
N LEU A 178 18.22 -15.76 -2.55
CA LEU A 178 19.49 -16.46 -2.43
C LEU A 178 20.69 -15.50 -2.31
N SER A 179 20.63 -14.31 -2.91
CA SER A 179 21.72 -13.34 -2.86
C SER A 179 21.92 -12.68 -1.50
N GLN A 180 20.88 -12.69 -0.67
CA GLN A 180 20.88 -12.11 0.68
C GLN A 180 20.64 -13.18 1.76
N TRP A 181 20.87 -14.46 1.43
CA TRP A 181 20.57 -15.57 2.33
C TRP A 181 21.22 -15.43 3.71
N ALA A 182 20.43 -15.62 4.77
CA ALA A 182 20.84 -15.54 6.17
C ALA A 182 21.46 -14.18 6.56
N THR A 183 21.07 -13.09 5.89
CA THR A 183 21.44 -11.73 6.26
C THR A 183 20.27 -10.97 6.86
N SER A 184 20.60 -9.93 7.64
CA SER A 184 19.62 -8.94 8.07
C SER A 184 19.52 -7.84 7.01
N VAL A 185 18.29 -7.50 6.66
CA VAL A 185 17.97 -6.47 5.67
C VAL A 185 16.93 -5.53 6.25
N THR A 186 16.73 -4.37 5.63
CA THR A 186 15.56 -3.55 5.94
C THR A 186 14.31 -4.37 5.62
N PRO A 187 13.31 -4.44 6.51
CA PRO A 187 12.13 -5.25 6.28
C PRO A 187 11.49 -5.00 4.91
N CYS A 188 11.08 -6.06 4.22
CA CYS A 188 10.51 -6.01 2.86
C CYS A 188 11.50 -5.58 1.76
N THR A 189 12.81 -5.71 1.97
CA THR A 189 13.83 -5.42 0.94
C THR A 189 14.81 -6.57 0.82
N GLY A 190 15.57 -6.63 -0.28
CA GLY A 190 16.70 -7.56 -0.39
C GLY A 190 16.33 -9.03 -0.14
N GLY A 191 15.18 -9.50 -0.63
CA GLY A 191 14.78 -10.90 -0.51
C GLY A 191 14.07 -11.28 0.80
N ASP A 192 13.88 -10.34 1.73
CA ASP A 192 12.98 -10.52 2.87
C ASP A 192 11.54 -10.27 2.43
N ILE A 193 10.89 -11.32 1.92
CA ILE A 193 9.54 -11.29 1.34
C ILE A 193 8.51 -11.23 2.47
N ASN A 194 8.76 -11.93 3.58
CA ASN A 194 7.85 -11.99 4.71
C ASN A 194 7.98 -10.82 5.71
N GLY A 195 8.94 -9.92 5.50
CA GLY A 195 9.14 -8.69 6.24
C GLY A 195 9.62 -8.90 7.67
N THR A 196 10.37 -9.96 7.96
CA THR A 196 10.93 -10.24 9.29
C THR A 196 12.21 -9.46 9.57
N GLY A 197 12.79 -8.82 8.55
CA GLY A 197 14.11 -8.19 8.59
C GLY A 197 15.26 -9.19 8.52
N PHE A 198 14.97 -10.45 8.16
CA PHE A 198 15.96 -11.51 8.02
C PHE A 198 15.57 -12.42 6.85
N VAL A 199 16.53 -12.72 5.98
CA VAL A 199 16.27 -13.55 4.79
C VAL A 199 16.54 -15.01 5.13
N ASP A 200 15.51 -15.86 5.08
CA ASP A 200 15.67 -17.29 5.40
C ASP A 200 14.74 -18.21 4.58
N VAL A 201 14.54 -19.42 5.10
CA VAL A 201 13.75 -20.47 4.45
C VAL A 201 12.28 -20.08 4.29
N ASP A 202 11.75 -19.20 5.13
CA ASP A 202 10.37 -18.75 5.02
C ASP A 202 10.20 -17.85 3.77
N ASP A 203 11.18 -17.02 3.43
CA ASP A 203 11.17 -16.21 2.19
C ASP A 203 11.33 -17.09 0.94
N LEU A 204 12.24 -18.07 1.00
CA LEU A 204 12.40 -19.03 -0.09
C LEU A 204 11.11 -19.82 -0.35
N ASN A 205 10.43 -20.25 0.72
CA ASN A 205 9.17 -20.96 0.60
C ASN A 205 8.07 -20.07 0.00
N GLU A 206 8.06 -18.76 0.27
CA GLU A 206 7.14 -17.81 -0.37
C GLU A 206 7.34 -17.78 -1.90
N VAL A 207 8.58 -17.67 -2.39
CA VAL A 207 8.89 -17.71 -3.84
C VAL A 207 8.45 -19.04 -4.45
N LEU A 208 8.85 -20.16 -3.83
CA LEU A 208 8.58 -21.50 -4.37
C LEU A 208 7.08 -21.84 -4.37
N SER A 209 6.34 -21.36 -3.37
CA SER A 209 4.89 -21.59 -3.27
C SER A 209 4.06 -20.80 -4.28
N ASN A 210 4.64 -19.75 -4.86
CA ASN A 210 3.99 -18.88 -5.85
C ASN A 210 4.62 -18.96 -7.24
N TRP A 211 5.46 -19.97 -7.50
CA TRP A 211 6.23 -20.09 -8.74
C TRP A 211 5.37 -19.99 -10.00
N ASN A 212 5.81 -19.16 -10.96
CA ASN A 212 5.10 -18.81 -12.21
C ASN A 212 3.73 -18.16 -12.02
N ASN A 213 3.39 -17.67 -10.82
CA ASN A 213 2.21 -16.81 -10.67
C ASN A 213 2.54 -15.42 -11.21
N ALA A 214 1.87 -15.06 -12.30
CA ALA A 214 1.68 -13.67 -12.66
C ALA A 214 0.56 -13.10 -11.79
N CYS A 215 0.80 -11.97 -11.12
CA CYS A 215 -0.26 -11.27 -10.39
C CYS A 215 -0.52 -9.89 -10.99
N PRO A 216 -1.76 -9.38 -10.87
CA PRO A 216 -2.26 -8.24 -11.65
C PRO A 216 -1.58 -6.91 -11.30
#